data_AF-A0AA36AJV2-F1
#
_entry.id   AF-A0AA36AJV2-F1
#
_cell.length_a   1.000
_cell.length_b   1.000
_cell.length_c   1.000
_cell.angle_alpha   90.00
_cell.angle_beta   90.00
_cell.angle_gamma   90.00
#
_symmetry.space_group_name_H-M   'P 1'
#
loop_
_entity.id
_entity.type
_entity.pdbx_description
1 polymer ?
#
loop_
_entity_poly.entity_id
_entity_poly.type
_entity_poly.pdbx_seq_one_letter_code
_entity_poly.pdbx_strand_id
1 'polypeptide(L)'
;MNEQYVSRDRQDVWHSNPLTQAAVRTSSWNTVHQECGPSHFAKRFCDSIEACFTIFMRRNLLEVIRKWTNVEGLARELLSKKTVSVGTIRKNRVELPNASTNGKEINNTIFGFRKDSMILSYCPKKNYVVIFMSTMHSQPSIDSKSAEKKLEVTTCYNKTKGGVDTLDKMVRTYTCKRMTRRWPMVIFYNMTDISTVNVFIVAKQIHLQSFKDKRSENLIQLGKELAGVNAKQEQDKQSSSSANISQPNKKRTQTSTSF
;
A
#
# COMPACT_ATOMS: atom_id res chain seq x y z
N MET A 1 -22.50 -41.17 32.93
CA MET A 1 -21.20 -41.82 33.24
C MET A 1 -20.13 -40.78 33.03
N ASN A 2 -19.23 -40.57 34.00
CA ASN A 2 -18.11 -39.64 33.84
C ASN A 2 -17.08 -40.28 32.89
N GLU A 3 -16.92 -39.72 31.69
CA GLU A 3 -15.89 -40.16 30.76
C GLU A 3 -14.51 -39.68 31.25
N GLN A 4 -13.54 -40.59 31.24
CA GLN A 4 -12.16 -40.34 31.61
C GLN A 4 -11.28 -40.52 30.37
N TYR A 5 -10.43 -39.54 30.09
CA TYR A 5 -9.47 -39.58 29.00
C TYR A 5 -8.07 -39.61 29.57
N VAL A 6 -7.27 -40.59 29.17
CA VAL A 6 -5.90 -40.76 29.66
C VAL A 6 -4.93 -40.14 28.66
N SER A 7 -3.93 -39.41 29.15
CA SER A 7 -2.87 -38.82 28.33
C SER A 7 -2.04 -39.89 27.61
N ARG A 8 -1.33 -39.52 26.53
CA ARG A 8 -0.58 -40.47 25.69
C ARG A 8 0.59 -41.14 26.43
N ASP A 9 1.15 -40.48 27.43
CA ASP A 9 2.17 -41.01 28.34
C ASP A 9 1.57 -41.74 29.55
N ARG A 10 0.23 -41.79 29.65
CA ARG A 10 -0.55 -42.40 30.73
C ARG A 10 -0.28 -41.85 32.13
N GLN A 11 0.29 -40.66 32.23
CA GLN A 11 0.58 -40.04 33.53
C GLN A 11 -0.59 -39.19 34.03
N ASP A 12 -1.39 -38.63 33.12
CA ASP A 12 -2.48 -37.73 33.47
C ASP A 12 -3.84 -38.31 33.08
N VAL A 13 -4.81 -38.15 33.97
CA VAL A 13 -6.21 -38.54 33.76
C VAL A 13 -7.07 -37.29 33.73
N TRP A 14 -7.77 -37.09 32.62
CA TRP A 14 -8.63 -35.94 32.36
C TRP A 14 -10.09 -36.37 32.47
N HIS A 15 -10.93 -35.56 33.12
CA HIS A 15 -12.34 -35.86 33.32
C HIS A 15 -13.22 -34.97 32.44
N SER A 16 -14.30 -35.53 31.89
CA SER A 16 -15.24 -34.77 31.06
C SER A 16 -16.04 -33.71 31.83
N ASN A 17 -16.20 -33.89 33.15
CA ASN A 17 -16.83 -32.94 34.04
C ASN A 17 -15.80 -32.31 34.99
N PRO A 18 -15.93 -31.01 35.32
CA PRO A 18 -15.06 -30.36 36.28
C PRO A 18 -15.19 -31.04 37.64
N LEU A 19 -14.07 -31.53 38.16
CA LEU A 19 -14.00 -32.03 39.54
C LEU A 19 -14.34 -30.86 40.46
N THR A 20 -15.24 -31.08 41.42
CA THR A 20 -15.72 -30.10 42.40
C THR A 20 -14.61 -29.73 43.39
N GLN A 21 -13.60 -29.03 42.91
CA GLN A 21 -12.74 -28.20 43.72
C GLN A 21 -12.95 -26.77 43.24
N ALA A 22 -13.32 -25.90 44.16
CA ALA A 22 -13.42 -24.46 43.93
C ALA A 22 -12.04 -23.98 43.46
N ALA A 23 -11.86 -23.89 42.14
CA ALA A 23 -10.64 -23.39 41.54
C ALA A 23 -10.54 -21.90 41.86
N VAL A 24 -9.90 -21.58 42.98
CA VAL A 24 -9.42 -20.23 43.26
C VAL A 24 -8.52 -19.87 42.09
N ARG A 25 -8.87 -18.79 41.39
CA ARG A 25 -8.10 -18.24 40.28
C ARG A 25 -6.62 -18.24 40.67
N THR A 26 -5.82 -19.05 39.99
CA THR A 26 -4.39 -19.18 40.28
C THR A 26 -3.77 -17.79 40.25
N SER A 27 -3.10 -17.39 41.34
CA SER A 27 -2.39 -16.12 41.43
C SER A 27 -1.53 -15.92 40.18
N SER A 28 -1.51 -14.72 39.60
CA SER A 28 -0.70 -14.42 38.41
C SER A 28 0.80 -14.72 38.63
N TRP A 29 1.24 -14.74 39.88
CA TRP A 29 2.60 -15.12 40.26
C TRP A 29 2.92 -16.61 39.99
N ASN A 30 1.90 -17.47 39.99
CA ASN A 30 2.03 -18.91 39.74
C ASN A 30 1.76 -19.28 38.27
N THR A 31 1.46 -18.30 37.41
CA THR A 31 1.35 -18.50 35.97
C THR A 31 2.72 -18.35 35.35
N VAL A 32 3.30 -19.46 34.87
CA VAL A 32 4.57 -19.42 34.14
C VAL A 32 4.34 -18.75 32.78
N HIS A 33 4.70 -17.47 32.69
CA HIS A 33 4.76 -16.76 31.42
C HIS A 33 6.07 -17.15 30.72
N GLN A 34 5.99 -17.84 29.58
CA GLN A 34 7.16 -17.94 28.71
C GLN A 34 7.57 -16.53 28.27
N GLU A 35 8.84 -16.19 28.42
CA GLU A 35 9.33 -14.87 28.02
C GLU A 35 9.07 -14.64 26.52
N CYS A 36 8.37 -13.55 26.21
CA CYS A 36 8.18 -13.11 24.84
C CYS A 36 9.54 -12.83 24.20
N GLY A 37 9.96 -13.68 23.27
CA GLY A 37 11.25 -13.55 22.61
C GLY A 37 11.32 -14.29 21.28
N PRO A 38 12.47 -14.19 20.57
CA PRO A 38 12.70 -14.92 19.34
C PRO A 38 12.49 -16.41 19.59
N SER A 39 11.91 -17.10 18.62
CA SER A 39 11.74 -18.56 18.72
C SER A 39 13.08 -19.24 18.98
N HIS A 40 13.07 -20.44 19.55
CA HIS A 40 14.29 -21.22 19.76
C HIS A 40 15.10 -21.39 18.46
N PHE A 41 14.41 -21.49 17.32
CA PHE A 41 15.02 -21.46 16.00
C PHE A 41 15.78 -20.14 15.75
N ALA A 42 15.13 -18.99 15.93
CA ALA A 42 15.79 -17.70 15.74
C ALA A 42 16.95 -17.49 16.72
N LYS A 43 16.84 -17.93 17.99
CA LYS A 43 17.94 -17.83 18.97
C LYS A 43 19.17 -18.66 18.60
N ARG A 44 18.99 -19.78 17.88
CA ARG A 44 20.06 -20.75 17.58
C ARG A 44 20.74 -20.51 16.23
N PHE A 45 20.06 -19.83 15.30
CA PHE A 45 20.49 -19.71 13.91
C PHE A 45 20.65 -18.26 13.43
N CYS A 46 20.59 -17.27 14.32
CA CYS A 46 20.74 -15.84 13.98
C CYS A 46 21.92 -15.20 14.67
N ASP A 47 23.10 -15.63 14.25
CA ASP A 47 24.37 -15.23 14.85
C ASP A 47 24.94 -13.99 14.15
N SER A 48 24.35 -13.60 13.01
CA SER A 48 24.75 -12.46 12.19
C SER A 48 23.54 -11.67 11.67
N ILE A 49 23.77 -10.41 11.28
CA ILE A 49 22.75 -9.56 10.66
C ILE A 49 22.17 -10.22 9.40
N GLU A 50 23.03 -10.90 8.62
CA GLU A 50 22.59 -11.63 7.43
C GLU A 50 21.69 -12.81 7.80
N ALA A 51 22.04 -13.58 8.83
CA ALA A 51 21.21 -14.69 9.30
C ALA A 51 19.84 -14.20 9.81
N CYS A 52 19.80 -13.12 10.60
CA CYS A 52 18.56 -12.44 10.99
C CYS A 52 17.70 -12.04 9.79
N PHE A 53 18.33 -11.47 8.76
CA PHE A 53 17.62 -11.03 7.55
C PHE A 53 17.07 -12.21 6.75
N THR A 54 17.83 -13.30 6.62
CA THR A 54 17.42 -14.49 5.84
C THR A 54 16.26 -15.27 6.44
N ILE A 55 15.99 -15.14 7.75
CA ILE A 55 14.76 -15.70 8.36
C ILE A 55 13.51 -15.14 7.68
N PHE A 56 13.52 -13.84 7.41
CA PHE A 56 12.38 -13.12 6.83
C PHE A 56 12.47 -13.05 5.30
N MET A 57 13.67 -12.91 4.75
CA MET A 57 13.94 -12.80 3.32
C MET A 57 14.77 -14.00 2.87
N ARG A 58 14.12 -15.17 2.84
CA ARG A 58 14.77 -16.44 2.47
C ARG A 58 15.32 -16.38 1.04
N ARG A 59 16.38 -17.15 0.76
CA ARG A 59 17.01 -17.20 -0.57
C ARG A 59 16.05 -17.51 -1.71
N ASN A 60 15.11 -18.43 -1.52
CA ASN A 60 14.08 -18.72 -2.51
C ASN A 60 13.18 -17.52 -2.81
N LEU A 61 12.81 -16.74 -1.80
CA LEU A 61 12.06 -15.50 -1.98
C LEU A 61 12.91 -14.46 -2.73
N LEU A 62 14.20 -14.32 -2.37
CA LEU A 62 15.12 -13.42 -3.05
C LEU A 62 15.37 -13.84 -4.51
N GLU A 63 15.44 -15.13 -4.81
CA GLU A 63 15.60 -15.65 -6.17
C GLU A 63 14.35 -15.43 -7.01
N VAL A 64 13.16 -15.65 -6.44
CA VAL A 64 11.89 -15.31 -7.08
C VAL A 64 11.83 -13.81 -7.35
N ILE A 65 12.11 -12.97 -6.34
CA ILE A 65 12.19 -11.51 -6.52
C ILE A 65 13.19 -11.17 -7.63
N ARG A 66 14.39 -11.74 -7.62
CA ARG A 66 15.43 -11.49 -8.63
C ARG A 66 14.99 -11.93 -10.03
N LYS A 67 14.36 -13.10 -10.14
CA LYS A 67 13.81 -13.64 -11.40
C LYS A 67 12.75 -12.70 -11.97
N TRP A 68 11.82 -12.24 -11.14
CA TRP A 68 10.72 -11.36 -11.55
C TRP A 68 11.12 -9.87 -11.62
N THR A 69 12.30 -9.48 -11.14
CA THR A 69 12.84 -8.11 -11.26
C THR A 69 13.90 -7.97 -12.35
N ASN A 70 14.33 -9.06 -12.97
CA ASN A 70 15.14 -9.02 -14.19
C ASN A 70 14.22 -8.69 -15.37
N VAL A 71 14.38 -7.47 -15.88
CA VAL A 71 13.46 -6.86 -16.85
C VAL A 71 13.42 -7.62 -18.17
N GLU A 72 14.53 -8.19 -18.67
CA GLU A 72 14.52 -8.92 -19.95
C GLU A 72 13.80 -10.26 -19.86
N GLY A 73 14.10 -11.06 -18.83
CA GLY A 73 13.40 -12.33 -18.58
C GLY A 73 11.90 -12.11 -18.39
N LEU A 74 11.55 -11.06 -17.64
CA LEU A 74 10.16 -10.64 -17.44
C LEU A 74 9.51 -10.18 -18.75
N ALA A 75 10.17 -9.33 -19.54
CA ALA A 75 9.60 -8.76 -20.74
C ALA A 75 9.25 -9.82 -21.80
N ARG A 76 10.11 -10.83 -21.98
CA ARG A 76 9.82 -11.97 -22.88
C ARG A 76 8.68 -12.84 -22.35
N GLU A 77 8.68 -13.12 -21.05
CA GLU A 77 7.61 -13.93 -20.45
C GLU A 77 6.26 -13.21 -20.55
N LEU A 78 6.22 -11.90 -20.29
CA LEU A 78 5.03 -11.08 -20.48
C LEU A 78 4.57 -11.10 -21.94
N LEU A 79 5.49 -10.99 -22.90
CA LEU A 79 5.14 -11.04 -24.32
C LEU A 79 4.55 -12.39 -24.72
N SER A 80 5.08 -13.51 -24.18
CA SER A 80 4.51 -14.85 -24.37
C SER A 80 3.06 -14.95 -23.86
N LYS A 81 2.71 -14.15 -22.84
CA LYS A 81 1.36 -14.00 -22.27
C LYS A 81 0.57 -12.86 -22.92
N LYS A 82 0.95 -12.43 -24.14
CA LYS A 82 0.32 -11.33 -24.90
C LYS A 82 0.27 -10.00 -24.15
N THR A 83 1.23 -9.77 -23.25
CA THR A 83 1.36 -8.53 -22.47
C THR A 83 2.63 -7.79 -22.87
N VAL A 84 2.49 -6.54 -23.31
CA VAL A 84 3.64 -5.71 -23.67
C VAL A 84 4.21 -5.00 -22.43
N SER A 85 5.50 -4.70 -22.46
CA SER A 85 6.20 -3.99 -21.40
C SER A 85 6.94 -2.79 -21.96
N VAL A 86 6.92 -1.69 -21.22
CA VAL A 86 7.70 -0.48 -21.47
C VAL A 86 8.25 -0.01 -20.13
N GLY A 87 9.55 0.12 -20.02
CA GLY A 87 10.16 0.50 -18.74
C GLY A 87 11.58 0.97 -18.87
N THR A 88 12.10 1.53 -17.79
CA THR A 88 13.51 1.88 -17.67
C THR A 88 14.32 0.69 -17.17
N ILE A 89 15.53 0.54 -17.68
CA ILE A 89 16.49 -0.48 -17.26
C ILE A 89 17.69 0.18 -16.60
N ARG A 90 18.20 -0.43 -15.53
CA ARG A 90 19.43 0.00 -14.88
C ARG A 90 20.64 -0.26 -15.78
N LYS A 91 21.57 0.70 -15.87
CA LYS A 91 22.79 0.62 -16.69
C LYS A 91 23.69 -0.59 -16.42
N ASN A 92 23.62 -1.18 -15.23
CA ASN A 92 24.48 -2.28 -14.80
C ASN A 92 23.90 -3.67 -15.14
N ARG A 93 22.88 -3.75 -16.00
CA ARG A 93 22.37 -5.04 -16.46
C ARG A 93 23.31 -5.65 -17.49
N VAL A 94 23.70 -6.89 -17.25
CA VAL A 94 24.59 -7.70 -18.14
C VAL A 94 24.03 -7.91 -19.55
N GLU A 95 22.72 -7.75 -19.68
CA GLU A 95 21.93 -7.89 -20.90
C GLU A 95 22.12 -6.73 -21.88
N LEU A 96 22.61 -5.58 -21.39
CA LEU A 96 22.76 -4.36 -22.17
C LEU A 96 24.12 -4.33 -22.90
N PRO A 97 24.16 -3.90 -24.17
CA PRO A 97 25.42 -3.66 -24.86
C PRO A 97 26.24 -2.56 -24.18
N ASN A 98 27.56 -2.73 -24.05
CA ASN A 98 28.45 -1.71 -23.48
C ASN A 98 28.35 -0.34 -24.17
N ALA A 99 28.04 -0.33 -25.48
CA ALA A 99 27.82 0.91 -26.23
C ALA A 99 26.64 1.74 -25.68
N SER A 100 25.61 1.07 -25.14
CA SER A 100 24.40 1.71 -24.61
C SER A 100 24.58 2.34 -23.21
N THR A 101 25.72 2.13 -22.56
CA THR A 101 25.99 2.66 -21.21
C THR A 101 26.94 3.85 -21.20
N ASN A 102 27.63 4.12 -22.31
CA ASN A 102 28.73 5.08 -22.41
C ASN A 102 28.32 6.42 -23.03
N GLY A 103 27.22 7.01 -22.57
CA GLY A 103 26.75 8.32 -23.06
C GLY A 103 27.51 9.48 -22.42
N LYS A 104 28.37 10.13 -23.21
CA LYS A 104 29.12 11.34 -22.81
C LYS A 104 28.43 12.63 -23.28
N GLU A 105 27.80 12.59 -24.45
CA GLU A 105 27.22 13.76 -25.12
C GLU A 105 25.70 13.88 -24.89
N ILE A 106 25.23 15.12 -24.79
CA ILE A 106 23.81 15.44 -24.60
C ILE A 106 23.05 15.09 -25.88
N ASN A 107 21.85 14.53 -25.74
CA ASN A 107 20.97 14.08 -26.81
C ASN A 107 21.51 12.92 -27.66
N ASN A 108 22.67 12.34 -27.31
CA ASN A 108 23.10 11.10 -27.92
C ASN A 108 22.05 10.01 -27.67
N THR A 109 21.62 9.36 -28.75
CA THR A 109 20.54 8.39 -28.77
C THR A 109 21.01 7.14 -29.49
N ILE A 110 20.95 6.00 -28.82
CA ILE A 110 21.34 4.70 -29.37
C ILE A 110 20.13 3.78 -29.32
N PHE A 111 19.82 3.16 -30.45
CA PHE A 111 18.79 2.14 -30.54
C PHE A 111 19.43 0.75 -30.65
N GLY A 112 18.87 -0.22 -29.93
CA GLY A 112 19.18 -1.63 -30.09
C GLY A 112 17.91 -2.39 -30.39
N PHE A 113 17.90 -3.17 -31.46
CA PHE A 113 16.74 -3.97 -31.85
C PHE A 113 17.05 -5.45 -31.69
N ARG A 114 16.08 -6.18 -31.14
CA ARG A 114 16.01 -7.64 -31.17
C ARG A 114 14.67 -8.01 -31.79
N LYS A 115 14.50 -9.30 -32.12
CA LYS A 115 13.27 -9.84 -32.73
C LYS A 115 11.99 -9.41 -32.01
N ASP A 116 12.03 -9.40 -30.67
CA ASP A 116 10.84 -9.27 -29.83
C ASP A 116 10.86 -8.01 -28.93
N SER A 117 11.91 -7.20 -29.02
CA SER A 117 12.11 -6.06 -28.12
C SER A 117 13.08 -5.03 -28.68
N MET A 118 12.89 -3.77 -28.33
CA MET A 118 13.87 -2.72 -28.54
C MET A 118 14.41 -2.15 -27.23
N ILE A 119 15.62 -1.62 -27.31
CA ILE A 119 16.27 -0.83 -26.28
C ILE A 119 16.52 0.57 -26.85
N LEU A 120 16.26 1.58 -26.03
CA LEU A 120 16.56 2.98 -26.32
C LEU A 120 17.48 3.51 -25.21
N SER A 121 18.72 3.82 -25.54
CA SER A 121 19.62 4.57 -24.67
C SER A 121 19.62 6.04 -25.07
N TYR A 122 19.21 6.91 -24.15
CA TYR A 122 19.09 8.34 -24.36
C TYR A 122 19.85 9.11 -23.28
N CYS A 123 20.62 10.12 -23.68
CA CYS A 123 21.43 10.94 -22.77
C CYS A 123 20.81 12.35 -22.59
N PRO A 124 19.88 12.56 -21.64
CA PRO A 124 19.25 13.88 -21.46
C PRO A 124 20.19 14.93 -20.85
N LYS A 125 21.22 14.52 -20.10
CA LYS A 125 22.18 15.40 -19.46
C LYS A 125 23.59 14.84 -19.66
N LYS A 126 24.61 15.70 -19.67
CA LYS A 126 26.01 15.29 -19.82
C LYS A 126 26.35 14.19 -18.79
N ASN A 127 26.95 13.10 -19.25
CA ASN A 127 27.32 11.93 -18.44
C ASN A 127 26.15 11.24 -17.71
N TYR A 128 24.90 11.43 -18.14
CA TYR A 128 23.73 10.78 -17.55
C TYR A 128 22.90 10.10 -18.63
N VAL A 129 22.94 8.77 -18.61
CA VAL A 129 22.23 7.91 -19.57
C VAL A 129 20.97 7.32 -18.93
N VAL A 130 19.86 7.41 -19.65
CA VAL A 130 18.62 6.71 -19.35
C VAL A 130 18.41 5.65 -20.41
N ILE A 131 18.19 4.42 -19.97
CA ILE A 131 17.97 3.28 -20.86
C ILE A 131 16.54 2.80 -20.68
N PHE A 132 15.84 2.67 -21.80
CA PHE A 132 14.50 2.12 -21.90
C PHE A 132 14.55 0.76 -22.59
N MET A 133 13.68 -0.14 -22.18
CA MET A 133 13.35 -1.35 -22.93
C MET A 133 11.86 -1.37 -23.21
N SER A 134 11.51 -1.79 -24.41
CA SER A 134 10.13 -1.94 -24.83
C SER A 134 9.95 -3.20 -25.67
N THR A 135 8.90 -3.96 -25.38
CA THR A 135 8.37 -5.01 -26.27
C THR A 135 7.17 -4.52 -27.07
N MET A 136 6.75 -3.27 -26.87
CA MET A 136 5.62 -2.64 -27.57
C MET A 136 6.05 -1.98 -28.88
N HIS A 137 7.26 -1.42 -28.91
CA HIS A 137 7.77 -0.66 -30.05
C HIS A 137 8.83 -1.48 -30.80
N SER A 138 8.79 -1.43 -32.13
CA SER A 138 9.70 -2.18 -33.02
C SER A 138 10.59 -1.28 -33.88
N GLN A 139 10.36 0.04 -33.87
CA GLN A 139 11.04 1.01 -34.73
C GLN A 139 11.35 2.31 -33.99
N PRO A 140 12.35 3.09 -34.43
CA PRO A 140 12.67 4.38 -33.85
C PRO A 140 11.68 5.44 -34.34
N SER A 141 10.53 5.54 -33.68
CA SER A 141 9.48 6.51 -34.01
C SER A 141 9.56 7.78 -33.15
N ILE A 142 9.26 8.92 -33.78
CA ILE A 142 9.10 10.22 -33.12
C ILE A 142 7.61 10.44 -32.89
N ASP A 143 7.24 10.93 -31.70
CA ASP A 143 5.86 11.31 -31.41
C ASP A 143 5.50 12.60 -32.16
N SER A 144 4.70 12.47 -33.22
CA SER A 144 4.22 13.59 -34.04
C SER A 144 3.39 14.59 -33.26
N LYS A 145 2.85 14.21 -32.09
CA LYS A 145 2.06 15.10 -31.21
C LYS A 145 2.93 15.90 -30.24
N SER A 146 4.23 15.60 -30.15
CA SER A 146 5.13 16.29 -29.23
C SER A 146 5.79 17.48 -29.92
N ALA A 147 5.58 18.70 -29.39
CA ALA A 147 6.23 19.91 -29.88
C ALA A 147 7.78 19.82 -29.86
N GLU A 148 8.34 19.02 -28.97
CA GLU A 148 9.79 18.83 -28.78
C GLU A 148 10.37 17.67 -29.61
N LYS A 149 9.62 17.05 -30.54
CA LYS A 149 10.04 15.88 -31.33
C LYS A 149 10.61 14.74 -30.46
N LYS A 150 9.97 14.46 -29.32
CA LYS A 150 10.36 13.37 -28.43
C LYS A 150 10.12 12.00 -29.07
N LEU A 151 10.96 11.03 -28.71
CA LEU A 151 10.75 9.64 -29.11
C LEU A 151 9.48 9.08 -28.49
N GLU A 152 8.75 8.28 -29.27
CA GLU A 152 7.47 7.71 -28.87
C GLU A 152 7.59 6.88 -27.59
N VAL A 153 8.65 6.06 -27.48
CA VAL A 153 8.94 5.23 -26.29
C VAL A 153 9.02 6.08 -25.02
N THR A 154 9.76 7.19 -25.08
CA THR A 154 9.94 8.11 -23.95
C THR A 154 8.61 8.76 -23.57
N THR A 155 7.82 9.17 -24.56
CA THR A 155 6.52 9.79 -24.31
C THR A 155 5.51 8.79 -23.74
N CYS A 156 5.44 7.57 -24.30
CA CYS A 156 4.60 6.49 -23.82
C CYS A 156 4.92 6.14 -22.36
N TYR A 157 6.20 5.97 -22.02
CA TYR A 157 6.64 5.72 -20.65
C TYR A 157 6.27 6.88 -19.72
N ASN A 158 6.53 8.12 -20.10
CA ASN A 158 6.22 9.28 -19.25
C ASN A 158 4.72 9.46 -18.99
N LYS A 159 3.86 9.12 -19.95
CA LYS A 159 2.40 9.16 -19.81
C LYS A 159 1.90 8.10 -18.81
N THR A 160 2.55 6.94 -18.74
CA THR A 160 2.04 5.76 -18.00
C THR A 160 2.71 5.54 -16.65
N LYS A 161 3.98 5.94 -16.48
CA LYS A 161 4.78 5.70 -15.26
C LYS A 161 4.17 6.27 -13.97
N GLY A 162 3.34 7.30 -14.08
CA GLY A 162 2.83 8.04 -12.92
C GLY A 162 1.64 7.40 -12.20
N GLY A 163 1.04 6.33 -12.72
CA GLY A 163 -0.19 5.76 -12.15
C GLY A 163 -0.05 5.35 -10.69
N VAL A 164 0.97 4.53 -10.39
CA VAL A 164 1.23 4.03 -9.03
C VAL A 164 1.68 5.15 -8.09
N ASP A 165 2.58 6.03 -8.54
CA ASP A 165 3.04 7.17 -7.73
C ASP A 165 1.89 8.13 -7.39
N THR A 166 0.94 8.30 -8.31
CA THR A 166 -0.26 9.12 -8.08
C THR A 166 -1.16 8.47 -7.04
N LEU A 167 -1.36 7.14 -7.11
CA LEU A 167 -2.08 6.38 -6.09
C LEU A 167 -1.39 6.51 -4.72
N ASP A 168 -0.08 6.31 -4.65
CA ASP A 168 0.70 6.42 -3.41
C ASP A 168 0.57 7.83 -2.80
N LYS A 169 0.67 8.87 -3.63
CA LYS A 169 0.44 10.26 -3.20
C LYS A 169 -0.97 10.47 -2.64
N MET A 170 -2.01 9.93 -3.30
CA MET A 170 -3.39 10.03 -2.83
C MET A 170 -3.58 9.32 -1.48
N VAL A 171 -3.04 8.11 -1.34
CA VAL A 171 -3.08 7.33 -0.10
C VAL A 171 -2.37 8.06 1.02
N ARG A 172 -1.16 8.58 0.77
CA ARG A 172 -0.38 9.31 1.77
C ARG A 172 -1.05 10.59 2.24
N THR A 173 -1.80 11.26 1.38
CA THR A 173 -2.50 12.51 1.71
C THR A 173 -3.66 12.27 2.70
N TYR A 174 -4.37 11.15 2.57
CA TYR A 174 -5.48 10.77 3.44
C TYR A 174 -5.33 9.32 3.90
N THR A 175 -4.40 9.11 4.83
CA THR A 175 -4.13 7.78 5.39
C THR A 175 -4.75 7.61 6.77
N CYS A 176 -5.31 6.43 7.04
CA CYS A 176 -5.78 6.02 8.36
C CYS A 176 -4.71 5.31 9.20
N LYS A 177 -3.47 5.20 8.69
CA LYS A 177 -2.36 4.53 9.38
C LYS A 177 -2.09 5.15 10.74
N ARG A 178 -1.91 4.29 11.73
CA ARG A 178 -1.47 4.63 13.09
C ARG A 178 -0.20 3.87 13.44
N MET A 179 0.59 4.44 14.36
CA MET A 179 1.75 3.75 14.90
C MET A 179 1.29 2.45 15.57
N THR A 180 1.87 1.32 15.17
CA THR A 180 1.49 0.00 15.65
C THR A 180 2.71 -0.89 15.74
N ARG A 181 2.71 -1.79 16.73
CA ARG A 181 3.72 -2.85 16.90
C ARG A 181 3.28 -4.18 16.27
N ARG A 182 2.11 -4.22 15.62
CA ARG A 182 1.51 -5.43 15.03
C ARG A 182 1.47 -5.30 13.51
N TRP A 183 2.31 -6.04 12.79
CA TRP A 183 2.38 -5.99 11.32
C TRP A 183 1.04 -6.26 10.59
N PRO A 184 0.09 -7.10 11.09
CA PRO A 184 -1.18 -7.29 10.40
C PRO A 184 -2.02 -6.01 10.34
N MET A 185 -1.89 -5.13 11.35
CA MET A 185 -2.56 -3.83 11.34
C MET A 185 -2.05 -2.93 10.23
N VAL A 186 -0.77 -3.03 9.85
CA VAL A 186 -0.21 -2.27 8.72
C VAL A 186 -0.88 -2.67 7.41
N ILE A 187 -1.11 -3.97 7.22
CA ILE A 187 -1.83 -4.49 6.04
C ILE A 187 -3.28 -4.01 6.07
N PHE A 188 -3.96 -4.12 7.21
CA PHE A 188 -5.32 -3.60 7.37
C PHE A 188 -5.43 -2.12 6.98
N TYR A 189 -4.54 -1.26 7.49
CA TYR A 189 -4.54 0.16 7.12
C TYR A 189 -4.29 0.38 5.62
N ASN A 190 -3.36 -0.36 5.01
CA ASN A 190 -3.13 -0.28 3.56
C ASN A 190 -4.38 -0.69 2.75
N MET A 191 -5.05 -1.77 3.15
CA MET A 191 -6.27 -2.25 2.48
C MET A 191 -7.38 -1.21 2.58
N THR A 192 -7.57 -0.61 3.76
CA THR A 192 -8.56 0.46 3.96
C THR A 192 -8.23 1.69 3.12
N ASP A 193 -6.98 2.18 3.18
CA ASP A 193 -6.56 3.36 2.41
C ASP A 193 -6.79 3.16 0.91
N ILE A 194 -6.38 2.01 0.35
CA ILE A 194 -6.58 1.69 -1.08
C ILE A 194 -8.07 1.57 -1.42
N SER A 195 -8.86 0.92 -0.55
CA SER A 195 -10.30 0.76 -0.76
C SER A 195 -11.02 2.11 -0.84
N THR A 196 -10.66 3.07 0.00
CA THR A 196 -11.25 4.41 -0.06
C THR A 196 -10.89 5.16 -1.36
N VAL A 197 -9.70 4.93 -1.93
CA VAL A 197 -9.36 5.47 -3.26
C VAL A 197 -10.26 4.85 -4.33
N ASN A 198 -10.45 3.53 -4.29
CA ASN A 198 -11.30 2.84 -5.26
C ASN A 198 -12.75 3.28 -5.18
N VAL A 199 -13.29 3.44 -3.96
CA VAL A 199 -14.63 4.00 -3.74
C VAL A 199 -14.74 5.39 -4.35
N PHE A 200 -13.75 6.27 -4.15
CA PHE A 200 -13.74 7.60 -4.76
C PHE A 200 -13.71 7.55 -6.29
N ILE A 201 -12.90 6.67 -6.89
CA ILE A 201 -12.83 6.50 -8.36
C ILE A 201 -14.19 6.05 -8.91
N VAL A 202 -14.81 5.04 -8.30
CA VAL A 202 -16.13 4.51 -8.71
C VAL A 202 -17.21 5.56 -8.52
N ALA A 203 -17.23 6.25 -7.38
CA ALA A 203 -18.19 7.32 -7.10
C ALA A 203 -18.08 8.46 -8.12
N LYS A 204 -16.85 8.85 -8.50
CA LYS A 204 -16.61 9.85 -9.54
C LYS A 204 -17.13 9.40 -10.91
N GLN A 205 -17.01 8.11 -11.23
CA GLN A 205 -17.45 7.58 -12.52
C GLN A 205 -18.97 7.43 -12.62
N ILE A 206 -19.65 7.11 -11.52
CA ILE A 206 -21.12 6.98 -11.47
C ILE A 206 -21.80 8.36 -11.37
N HIS A 207 -21.29 9.23 -10.50
CA HIS A 207 -21.90 10.51 -10.17
C HIS A 207 -21.07 11.67 -10.72
N LEU A 208 -20.93 11.72 -12.05
CA LEU A 208 -20.12 12.69 -12.79
C LEU A 208 -20.43 14.18 -12.48
N GLN A 209 -21.56 14.46 -11.81
CA GLN A 209 -22.10 15.80 -11.54
C GLN A 209 -22.43 16.06 -10.05
N SER A 210 -22.41 15.05 -9.17
CA SER A 210 -23.05 15.14 -7.84
C SER A 210 -22.10 15.09 -6.64
N PHE A 211 -20.93 14.44 -6.77
CA PHE A 211 -19.88 14.63 -5.77
C PHE A 211 -19.17 15.94 -6.08
N LYS A 212 -19.32 16.92 -5.18
CA LYS A 212 -18.38 18.05 -5.10
C LYS A 212 -16.97 17.47 -5.24
N ASP A 213 -16.20 17.98 -6.20
CA ASP A 213 -14.97 17.39 -6.77
C ASP A 213 -13.85 16.98 -5.80
N LYS A 214 -14.05 17.13 -4.49
CA LYS A 214 -13.07 16.95 -3.43
C LYS A 214 -13.20 15.59 -2.77
N ARG A 215 -12.14 14.79 -2.89
CA ARG A 215 -11.93 13.51 -2.20
C ARG A 215 -12.21 13.57 -0.69
N SER A 216 -11.86 14.68 -0.02
CA SER A 216 -12.10 14.85 1.42
C SER A 216 -13.58 14.74 1.80
N GLU A 217 -14.47 15.26 0.97
CA GLU A 217 -15.91 15.25 1.25
C GLU A 217 -16.49 13.85 1.07
N ASN A 218 -16.02 13.11 0.06
CA ASN A 218 -16.37 11.70 -0.14
C ASN A 218 -15.93 10.84 1.06
N LEU A 219 -14.73 11.08 1.60
CA LEU A 219 -14.24 10.38 2.80
C LEU A 219 -15.06 10.71 4.05
N ILE A 220 -15.46 11.98 4.22
CA ILE A 220 -16.32 12.39 5.34
C ILE A 220 -17.68 11.70 5.24
N GLN A 221 -18.29 11.70 4.05
CA GLN A 221 -19.58 11.04 3.82
C GLN A 221 -19.50 9.54 4.08
N LEU A 222 -18.47 8.88 3.54
CA LEU A 222 -18.19 7.47 3.80
C LEU A 222 -18.03 7.20 5.31
N GLY A 223 -17.32 8.06 6.02
CA GLY A 223 -17.16 7.97 7.47
C GLY A 223 -18.49 8.09 8.23
N LYS A 224 -19.37 9.01 7.83
CA LYS A 224 -20.71 9.18 8.43
C LYS A 224 -21.57 7.94 8.24
N GLU A 225 -21.58 7.39 7.02
CA GLU A 225 -22.34 6.18 6.69
C GLU A 225 -21.85 4.95 7.45
N LEU A 226 -20.53 4.74 7.52
CA LEU A 226 -19.93 3.64 8.28
C LEU A 226 -20.16 3.75 9.79
N ALA A 227 -20.20 4.98 10.33
CA ALA A 227 -20.49 5.22 11.73
C ALA A 227 -21.98 5.06 12.09
N GLY A 228 -22.86 4.80 11.11
CA GLY A 228 -24.30 4.70 11.33
C GLY A 228 -24.95 6.02 11.72
N VAL A 229 -24.26 7.15 11.51
CA VAL A 229 -24.81 8.49 11.72
C VAL A 229 -25.68 8.80 10.50
N ASN A 230 -26.87 8.22 10.48
CA ASN A 230 -27.86 8.52 9.47
C ASN A 230 -28.14 10.03 9.47
N ALA A 231 -28.00 10.67 8.31
CA ALA A 231 -28.32 12.08 8.06
C ALA A 231 -29.74 12.51 8.52
N LYS A 232 -30.60 11.55 8.91
CA LYS A 232 -31.92 11.76 9.49
C LYS A 232 -31.87 12.38 10.90
N GLN A 233 -30.85 12.10 11.73
CA GLN A 233 -30.79 12.66 13.08
C GLN A 233 -30.40 14.15 13.14
N GLU A 234 -29.81 14.71 12.09
CA GLU A 234 -29.48 16.14 12.02
C GLU A 234 -30.71 16.99 11.65
N GLN A 235 -31.66 16.46 10.86
CA GLN A 235 -32.92 17.16 10.56
C GLN A 235 -33.83 17.25 11.81
N ASP A 236 -33.96 16.17 12.58
CA ASP A 236 -34.79 16.18 13.80
C ASP A 236 -34.24 17.12 14.89
N LYS A 237 -32.91 17.26 14.99
CA LYS A 237 -32.29 18.21 15.93
C LYS A 237 -32.50 19.67 15.52
N GLN A 238 -32.49 20.00 14.23
CA GLN A 238 -32.78 21.37 13.80
C GLN A 238 -34.25 21.75 14.05
N SER A 239 -35.21 20.86 13.80
CA SER A 239 -36.64 21.08 14.09
C SER A 239 -36.93 21.33 15.58
N SER A 240 -36.25 20.61 16.48
CA SER A 240 -36.40 20.78 17.94
C SER A 240 -35.78 22.08 18.49
N SER A 241 -34.74 22.61 17.83
CA SER A 241 -34.08 23.85 18.24
C SER A 241 -34.84 25.12 17.85
N SER A 242 -35.60 25.08 16.76
CA SER A 242 -36.44 26.20 16.30
C SER A 242 -37.70 26.40 17.16
N ALA A 243 -38.16 25.36 17.86
CA ALA A 243 -39.37 25.40 18.69
C ALA A 243 -39.16 26.08 20.06
N ASN A 244 -37.90 26.23 20.53
CA ASN A 244 -37.59 26.74 21.87
C ASN A 244 -37.13 28.22 21.91
N ILE A 245 -37.14 28.94 20.78
CA ILE A 245 -36.67 30.33 20.69
C ILE A 245 -37.79 31.38 20.86
N SER A 246 -39.03 30.96 21.13
CA SER A 246 -40.20 31.86 21.25
C SER A 246 -40.69 32.07 22.69
N GLN A 247 -39.80 32.42 23.63
CA GLN A 247 -40.21 33.11 24.86
C GLN A 247 -39.30 34.32 25.16
N PRO A 248 -39.85 35.55 25.27
CA PRO A 248 -39.05 36.74 25.52
C PRO A 248 -38.67 36.85 27.01
N ASN A 249 -37.36 36.86 27.29
CA ASN A 249 -36.80 37.06 28.62
C ASN A 249 -37.01 38.51 29.10
N LYS A 250 -37.61 38.70 30.27
CA LYS A 250 -37.78 40.00 30.94
C LYS A 250 -36.42 40.63 31.28
N LYS A 251 -36.20 41.88 30.86
CA LYS A 251 -35.00 42.68 31.14
C LYS A 251 -34.82 42.90 32.64
N ARG A 252 -33.63 42.60 33.17
CA ARG A 252 -33.20 42.89 34.54
C ARG A 252 -32.29 44.12 34.54
N THR A 253 -32.76 45.19 35.16
CA THR A 253 -32.04 46.47 35.35
C THR A 253 -30.86 46.26 36.30
N GLN A 254 -29.65 46.68 35.91
CA GLN A 254 -28.48 46.72 36.80
C GLN A 254 -28.37 48.09 37.45
N THR A 255 -28.40 48.14 38.78
CA THR A 255 -28.02 49.29 39.59
C THR A 255 -26.53 49.19 39.92
N SER A 256 -25.77 50.22 39.55
CA SER A 256 -24.38 50.42 39.94
C SER A 256 -24.30 50.82 41.42
N THR A 257 -23.40 50.19 42.19
CA THR A 257 -22.87 50.78 43.43
C THR A 257 -21.36 50.57 43.48
N SER A 258 -20.69 51.69 43.70
CA SER A 258 -19.27 51.86 43.94
C SER A 258 -18.82 51.25 45.27
N PHE A 259 -17.63 50.67 45.31
CA PHE A 259 -16.46 51.17 46.06
C PHE A 259 -15.20 50.51 45.50
#